data_AF-A0A957TZK1-F1
#
_entry.id   AF-A0A957TZK1-F1
#
_cell.length_a   1.000
_cell.length_b   1.000
_cell.length_c   1.000
_cell.angle_alpha   90.00
_cell.angle_beta   90.00
_cell.angle_gamma   90.00
#
_symmetry.space_group_name_H-M   'P 1'
#
loop_
_entity.id
_entity.type
_entity.pdbx_description
1 polymer ?
#
loop_
_entity_poly.entity_id
_entity_poly.type
_entity_poly.pdbx_seq_one_letter_code
_entity_poly.pdbx_strand_id
1 'polypeptide(L)'
;MGEMRQNLATKRWVIIATERAKRPHELAADTPPITGDLPEWDPHCPFCPGNEEIDLEVMTIPAQGPWQTRVVRNRFPAVQPAGKLSPGSFTPETIRPESAINVHALEPDNDHPFPRIFEGIYRQLPAVGYHEVVVESRRHNTCHALEAPTDIARMLDAFQARGRAIEQDAGIEHIIYFKNHGTRAGTSLMHPHTQLIGLPVVPYSIRSRVDE
;
A
#
# COMPACT_ATOMS: atom_id res chain seq x y z
N MET A 1 -7.38 29.05 23.15
CA MET A 1 -8.42 29.45 22.17
C MET A 1 -8.45 28.40 21.07
N GLY A 2 -9.62 27.92 20.66
CA GLY A 2 -9.73 26.98 19.53
C GLY A 2 -9.85 27.75 18.21
N GLU A 3 -9.21 27.25 17.16
CA GLU A 3 -9.31 27.82 15.80
C GLU A 3 -9.61 26.70 14.78
N MET A 4 -10.14 27.09 13.63
CA MET A 4 -10.32 26.18 12.49
C MET A 4 -9.44 26.63 11.34
N ARG A 5 -8.68 25.70 10.76
CA ARG A 5 -7.86 25.97 9.56
C ARG A 5 -8.20 24.98 8.47
N GLN A 6 -8.32 25.46 7.24
CA GLN A 6 -8.50 24.58 6.09
C GLN A 6 -7.14 24.16 5.55
N ASN A 7 -6.95 22.86 5.33
CA ASN A 7 -5.78 22.35 4.63
C ASN A 7 -6.01 22.49 3.12
N LEU A 8 -5.26 23.36 2.44
CA LEU A 8 -5.45 23.64 1.00
C LEU A 8 -5.20 22.43 0.10
N ALA A 9 -4.33 21.50 0.51
CA ALA A 9 -4.03 20.28 -0.25
C ALA A 9 -5.15 19.23 -0.17
N THR A 10 -5.92 19.20 0.92
CA THR A 10 -6.98 18.19 1.14
C THR A 10 -8.40 18.77 1.15
N LYS A 11 -8.51 20.10 1.19
CA LYS A 11 -9.73 20.91 1.39
C LYS A 11 -10.51 20.63 2.67
N ARG A 12 -9.96 19.79 3.57
CA ARG A 12 -10.58 19.47 4.86
C ARG A 12 -10.34 20.58 5.87
N TRP A 13 -11.37 20.89 6.64
CA TRP A 13 -11.28 21.75 7.82
C TRP A 13 -10.75 20.97 9.01
N VAL A 14 -9.79 21.54 9.74
CA VAL A 14 -9.19 20.96 10.94
C VAL A 14 -9.45 21.88 12.13
N ILE A 15 -9.95 21.31 13.22
CA ILE A 15 -10.12 22.01 14.50
C ILE A 15 -8.81 21.91 15.27
N ILE A 16 -8.21 23.05 15.60
CA ILE A 16 -7.01 23.16 16.44
C ILE A 16 -7.44 23.64 17.81
N ALA A 17 -7.31 22.79 18.83
CA ALA A 17 -7.73 23.08 20.20
C ALA A 17 -6.63 22.65 21.19
N THR A 18 -5.63 23.51 21.38
CA THR A 18 -4.41 23.22 22.18
C THR A 18 -4.71 22.83 23.63
N GLU A 19 -5.74 23.40 24.24
CA GLU A 19 -6.16 23.08 25.62
C GLU A 19 -6.55 21.61 25.82
N ARG A 20 -6.91 20.87 24.76
CA ARG A 20 -7.26 19.44 24.87
C ARG A 20 -6.08 18.57 25.32
N ALA A 21 -4.84 19.02 25.13
CA ALA A 21 -3.65 18.29 25.57
C ALA A 21 -3.52 18.20 27.11
N LYS A 22 -4.22 19.07 27.85
CA LYS A 22 -4.24 19.07 29.34
C LYS A 22 -5.24 18.06 29.92
N ARG A 23 -6.00 17.35 29.07
CA ARG A 23 -7.01 16.41 29.53
C ARG A 23 -6.31 15.26 30.29
N PRO A 24 -6.82 14.88 31.48
CA PRO A 24 -6.28 13.73 32.19
C PRO A 24 -6.42 12.46 31.33
N HIS A 25 -5.37 11.65 31.31
CA HIS A 25 -5.33 10.35 30.66
C HIS A 25 -5.20 9.27 31.74
N GLU A 26 -6.25 8.46 31.91
CA GLU A 26 -6.29 7.36 32.90
C GLU A 26 -5.74 6.04 32.36
N LEU A 27 -5.55 5.94 31.05
CA LEU A 27 -5.03 4.75 30.38
C LEU A 27 -3.53 4.89 30.16
N ALA A 28 -2.77 3.86 30.55
CA ALA A 28 -1.35 3.77 30.25
C ALA A 28 -1.13 3.65 28.73
N ALA A 29 -0.13 4.35 28.22
CA ALA A 29 0.33 4.14 26.85
C ALA A 29 1.30 2.97 26.81
N ASP A 30 1.06 2.00 25.95
CA ASP A 30 2.06 0.98 25.64
C ASP A 30 3.32 1.65 25.09
N THR A 31 4.48 1.27 25.64
CA THR A 31 5.77 1.71 25.15
C THR A 31 6.26 0.70 24.12
N PRO A 32 6.30 1.04 22.82
CA PRO A 32 6.80 0.13 21.81
C PRO A 32 8.30 -0.10 21.99
N PRO A 33 8.83 -1.25 21.55
CA PRO A 33 10.27 -1.51 21.59
C PRO A 33 11.02 -0.50 20.72
N ILE A 34 12.22 -0.13 21.17
CA ILE A 34 13.13 0.73 20.41
C ILE A 34 13.74 -0.11 19.28
N THR A 35 13.63 0.36 18.04
CA THR A 35 14.07 -0.40 16.85
C THR A 35 15.53 -0.83 16.92
N GLY A 36 16.42 0.04 17.41
CA GLY A 36 17.86 -0.26 17.52
C GLY A 36 18.21 -1.33 18.55
N ASP A 37 17.32 -1.60 19.52
CA ASP A 37 17.53 -2.60 20.57
C ASP A 37 17.12 -4.02 20.12
N LEU A 38 16.47 -4.14 18.96
CA LEU A 38 16.13 -5.43 18.36
C LEU A 38 17.40 -6.16 17.88
N PRO A 39 17.36 -7.50 17.72
CA PRO A 39 18.46 -8.21 17.09
C PRO A 39 18.62 -7.78 15.63
N GLU A 40 19.87 -7.70 15.16
CA GLU A 40 20.17 -7.35 13.76
C GLU A 40 19.66 -8.40 12.76
N TRP A 41 19.49 -9.63 13.22
CA TRP A 41 18.97 -10.74 12.43
C TRP A 41 18.04 -11.61 13.29
N ASP A 42 16.96 -12.09 12.69
CA ASP A 42 15.96 -12.96 13.32
C ASP A 42 15.68 -14.18 12.44
N PRO A 43 15.92 -15.42 12.92
CA PRO A 43 15.68 -16.65 12.17
C PRO A 43 14.22 -16.89 11.79
N HIS A 44 13.26 -16.26 12.47
CA HIS A 44 11.83 -16.44 12.19
C HIS A 44 11.26 -15.34 11.30
N CYS A 45 12.05 -14.32 10.98
CA CYS A 45 11.61 -13.22 10.15
C CYS A 45 11.83 -13.56 8.66
N PRO A 46 10.79 -13.58 7.81
CA PRO A 46 10.90 -13.92 6.38
C PRO A 46 11.66 -12.87 5.55
N PHE A 47 11.86 -11.67 6.11
CA PHE A 47 12.58 -10.59 5.44
C PHE A 47 14.08 -10.59 5.74
N CYS A 48 14.50 -11.28 6.82
CA CYS A 48 15.92 -11.43 7.14
C CYS A 48 16.66 -12.28 6.09
N PRO A 49 17.93 -11.98 5.81
CA PRO A 49 18.77 -12.80 4.93
C PRO A 49 18.81 -14.28 5.35
N GLY A 50 18.71 -15.18 4.40
CA GLY A 50 18.65 -16.64 4.61
C GLY A 50 17.24 -17.21 4.78
N ASN A 51 16.23 -16.36 4.99
CA ASN A 51 14.83 -16.76 5.17
C ASN A 51 13.95 -16.40 3.96
N GLU A 52 14.56 -16.19 2.79
CA GLU A 52 13.87 -15.65 1.63
C GLU A 52 12.80 -16.62 1.06
N GLU A 53 11.57 -16.12 0.92
CA GLU A 53 10.50 -16.76 0.14
C GLU A 53 10.71 -16.49 -1.36
N ILE A 54 11.58 -17.29 -2.00
CA ILE A 54 12.05 -17.07 -3.37
C ILE A 54 10.92 -17.03 -4.42
N ASP A 55 9.81 -17.74 -4.19
CA ASP A 55 8.65 -17.76 -5.08
C ASP A 55 7.88 -16.42 -5.12
N LEU A 56 8.05 -15.59 -4.09
CA LEU A 56 7.45 -14.27 -4.00
C LEU A 56 8.38 -13.16 -4.52
N GLU A 57 9.65 -13.45 -4.78
CA GLU A 57 10.62 -12.44 -5.19
C GLU A 57 10.29 -11.86 -6.58
N VAL A 58 10.27 -10.52 -6.67
CA VAL A 58 10.02 -9.78 -7.90
C VAL A 58 11.31 -9.19 -8.44
N MET A 59 12.10 -8.54 -7.58
CA MET A 59 13.41 -8.00 -7.93
C MET A 59 14.25 -7.71 -6.69
N THR A 60 15.56 -7.54 -6.90
CA THR A 60 16.54 -7.21 -5.86
C THR A 60 17.40 -6.03 -6.29
N ILE A 61 17.92 -5.28 -5.31
CA ILE A 61 18.89 -4.20 -5.52
C ILE A 61 20.09 -4.42 -4.59
N PRO A 62 21.31 -4.63 -5.10
CA PRO A 62 21.63 -4.81 -6.53
C PRO A 62 21.00 -6.09 -7.10
N ALA A 63 20.78 -6.12 -8.42
CA ALA A 63 20.17 -7.27 -9.10
C ALA A 63 21.04 -8.54 -9.09
N GLN A 64 22.33 -8.39 -8.78
CA GLN A 64 23.31 -9.47 -8.73
C GLN A 64 24.12 -9.36 -7.43
N GLY A 65 24.42 -10.51 -6.83
CA GLY A 65 25.11 -10.59 -5.55
C GLY A 65 24.18 -10.38 -4.34
N PRO A 66 24.74 -10.08 -3.16
CA PRO A 66 23.95 -9.91 -1.95
C PRO A 66 23.02 -8.69 -2.07
N TRP A 67 21.71 -8.95 -2.10
CA TRP A 67 20.68 -7.91 -2.12
C TRP A 67 20.81 -6.98 -0.90
N GLN A 68 20.53 -5.69 -1.06
CA GLN A 68 20.39 -4.71 0.01
C GLN A 68 18.92 -4.37 0.25
N THR A 69 18.16 -4.28 -0.84
CA THR A 69 16.71 -4.08 -0.85
C THR A 69 16.09 -5.15 -1.74
N ARG A 70 14.89 -5.63 -1.39
CA ARG A 70 14.12 -6.57 -2.21
C ARG A 70 12.70 -6.09 -2.39
N VAL A 71 12.13 -6.39 -3.55
CA VAL A 71 10.70 -6.28 -3.79
C VAL A 71 10.16 -7.70 -3.87
N VAL A 72 9.17 -8.00 -3.04
CA VAL A 72 8.48 -9.29 -3.00
C VAL A 72 6.98 -9.08 -3.13
N ARG A 73 6.27 -10.04 -3.71
CA ARG A 73 4.80 -10.03 -3.69
C ARG A 73 4.31 -10.16 -2.27
N ASN A 74 3.26 -9.42 -1.92
CA ASN A 74 2.63 -9.59 -0.62
C ASN A 74 1.96 -10.96 -0.57
N ARG A 75 2.30 -11.76 0.46
CA ARG A 75 1.74 -13.10 0.68
C ARG A 75 0.23 -13.08 0.95
N PHE A 76 -0.27 -11.97 1.49
CA PHE A 76 -1.69 -11.73 1.77
C PHE A 76 -2.15 -10.46 1.04
N PRO A 77 -2.23 -10.50 -0.30
CA PRO A 77 -2.42 -9.31 -1.09
C PRO A 77 -3.88 -8.80 -1.00
N ALA A 78 -4.08 -7.48 -1.01
CA ALA A 78 -5.41 -6.86 -1.00
C ALA A 78 -6.03 -6.80 -2.40
N VAL A 79 -5.19 -6.88 -3.43
CA VAL A 79 -5.53 -6.91 -4.85
C VAL A 79 -4.67 -7.96 -5.54
N GLN A 80 -5.17 -8.57 -6.61
CA GLN A 80 -4.45 -9.64 -7.31
C GLN A 80 -4.27 -9.32 -8.80
N PRO A 81 -3.19 -9.78 -9.45
CA PRO A 81 -3.02 -9.60 -10.89
C PRO A 81 -4.22 -10.19 -11.66
N ALA A 82 -4.59 -9.58 -12.79
CA ALA A 82 -5.79 -9.94 -13.55
C ALA A 82 -5.95 -11.45 -13.81
N GLY A 83 -4.85 -12.11 -14.23
CA GLY A 83 -4.84 -13.55 -14.52
C GLY A 83 -4.96 -14.49 -13.31
N LYS A 84 -4.97 -13.96 -12.08
CA LYS A 84 -5.15 -14.74 -10.85
C LYS A 84 -6.53 -14.61 -10.22
N LEU A 85 -7.42 -13.76 -10.76
CA LEU A 85 -8.80 -13.74 -10.32
C LEU A 85 -9.51 -15.04 -10.70
N SER A 86 -10.34 -15.57 -9.80
CA SER A 86 -11.17 -16.72 -10.08
C SER A 86 -12.13 -16.41 -11.24
N PRO A 87 -12.13 -17.21 -12.33
CA PRO A 87 -13.08 -17.06 -13.42
C PRO A 87 -14.51 -17.06 -12.85
N GLY A 88 -15.33 -16.07 -13.21
CA GLY A 88 -16.72 -15.99 -12.73
C GLY A 88 -16.96 -15.10 -11.50
N SER A 89 -15.92 -14.66 -10.80
CA SER A 89 -16.06 -13.80 -9.60
C SER A 89 -16.64 -12.40 -9.91
N PHE A 90 -16.55 -11.96 -11.17
CA PHE A 90 -17.15 -10.74 -11.66
C PHE A 90 -17.74 -10.94 -13.07
N THR A 91 -18.86 -11.66 -13.19
CA THR A 91 -19.68 -11.65 -14.41
C THR A 91 -20.91 -10.76 -14.19
N PRO A 92 -21.51 -10.21 -15.27
CA PRO A 92 -22.79 -9.56 -15.17
C PRO A 92 -23.86 -10.45 -14.50
N GLU A 93 -23.80 -11.78 -14.67
CA GLU A 93 -24.76 -12.70 -14.03
C GLU A 93 -24.51 -12.92 -12.53
N THR A 94 -23.26 -12.94 -12.06
CA THR A 94 -22.96 -13.08 -10.62
C THR A 94 -23.19 -11.80 -9.82
N ILE A 95 -23.31 -10.66 -10.50
CA ILE A 95 -23.42 -9.33 -9.88
C ILE A 95 -24.84 -8.74 -9.99
N ARG A 96 -25.72 -9.27 -10.85
CA ARG A 96 -27.12 -8.84 -10.93
C ARG A 96 -27.93 -9.41 -9.77
N PRO A 97 -28.38 -8.62 -8.77
CA PRO A 97 -29.51 -9.06 -7.97
C PRO A 97 -30.75 -9.13 -8.89
N GLU A 98 -31.58 -10.15 -8.73
CA GLU A 98 -32.79 -10.37 -9.55
C GLU A 98 -33.76 -9.16 -9.54
N SER A 99 -33.58 -8.21 -8.62
CA SER A 99 -34.38 -7.00 -8.43
C SER A 99 -33.77 -5.71 -9.01
N ALA A 100 -32.63 -5.76 -9.72
CA ALA A 100 -31.94 -4.56 -10.17
C ALA A 100 -32.65 -3.85 -11.33
N ILE A 101 -33.35 -2.75 -11.03
CA ILE A 101 -34.18 -2.02 -12.02
C ILE A 101 -33.33 -1.14 -12.97
N ASN A 102 -32.05 -0.84 -12.67
CA ASN A 102 -31.17 -0.04 -13.54
C ASN A 102 -29.69 -0.38 -13.33
N VAL A 103 -29.20 -1.47 -13.94
CA VAL A 103 -27.77 -1.79 -14.01
C VAL A 103 -27.18 -1.22 -15.30
N HIS A 104 -26.26 -0.29 -15.18
CA HIS A 104 -25.37 0.11 -16.27
C HIS A 104 -24.01 -0.53 -16.00
N ALA A 105 -23.69 -1.59 -16.73
CA ALA A 105 -22.32 -2.07 -16.82
C ALA A 105 -21.63 -1.29 -17.95
N LEU A 106 -20.54 -0.60 -17.64
CA LEU A 106 -19.67 -0.10 -18.69
C LEU A 106 -18.84 -1.28 -19.18
N GLU A 107 -18.94 -1.56 -20.48
CA GLU A 107 -18.06 -2.53 -21.12
C GLU A 107 -16.61 -2.03 -21.02
N PRO A 108 -15.65 -2.94 -20.83
CA PRO A 108 -14.24 -2.58 -20.88
C PRO A 108 -13.89 -1.88 -22.20
N ASP A 109 -13.07 -0.84 -22.11
CA ASP A 109 -12.48 -0.17 -23.25
C ASP A 109 -10.94 -0.23 -23.17
N ASN A 110 -10.26 0.43 -24.12
CA ASN A 110 -8.80 0.42 -24.17
C ASN A 110 -8.14 1.08 -22.95
N ASP A 111 -8.82 2.04 -22.31
CA ASP A 111 -8.30 2.79 -21.16
C ASP A 111 -8.75 2.17 -19.83
N HIS A 112 -9.85 1.42 -19.83
CA HIS A 112 -10.45 0.76 -18.69
C HIS A 112 -10.71 -0.72 -19.01
N PRO A 113 -9.69 -1.59 -18.93
CA PRO A 113 -9.79 -2.99 -19.35
C PRO A 113 -10.60 -3.87 -18.38
N PHE A 114 -11.09 -3.32 -17.26
CA PHE A 114 -11.87 -4.05 -16.26
C PHE A 114 -13.31 -3.55 -16.20
N PRO A 115 -14.31 -4.45 -16.08
CA PRO A 115 -15.71 -4.06 -16.04
C PRO A 115 -16.01 -3.19 -14.82
N ARG A 116 -16.83 -2.17 -15.02
CA ARG A 116 -17.31 -1.26 -13.96
C ARG A 116 -18.83 -1.32 -13.90
N ILE A 117 -19.37 -1.53 -12.70
CA ILE A 117 -20.81 -1.73 -12.51
C ILE A 117 -21.40 -0.56 -11.73
N PHE A 118 -22.49 -0.02 -12.26
CA PHE A 118 -23.23 1.11 -11.72
C PHE A 118 -24.70 0.71 -11.54
N GLU A 119 -25.14 0.54 -10.29
CA GLU A 119 -26.54 0.27 -9.95
C GLU A 119 -27.02 1.30 -8.91
N GLY A 120 -27.75 2.33 -9.34
CA GLY A 120 -28.17 3.42 -8.45
C GLY A 120 -26.98 4.12 -7.79
N ILE A 121 -26.81 3.93 -6.47
CA ILE A 121 -25.67 4.43 -5.68
C ILE A 121 -24.52 3.40 -5.53
N TYR A 122 -24.76 2.14 -5.90
CA TYR A 122 -23.76 1.08 -5.83
C TYR A 122 -22.77 1.20 -6.99
N ARG A 123 -21.49 1.07 -6.66
CA ARG A 123 -20.36 1.12 -7.59
C ARG A 123 -19.44 -0.05 -7.28
N GLN A 124 -19.14 -0.86 -8.29
CA GLN A 124 -18.30 -2.04 -8.12
C GLN A 124 -17.29 -2.15 -9.27
N LEU A 125 -16.11 -2.67 -8.92
CA LEU A 125 -15.06 -3.05 -9.85
C LEU A 125 -14.27 -4.24 -9.27
N PRO A 126 -13.66 -5.09 -10.12
CA PRO A 126 -12.75 -6.13 -9.66
C PRO A 126 -11.56 -5.56 -8.87
N ALA A 127 -11.13 -6.27 -7.82
CA ALA A 127 -9.93 -5.95 -7.04
C ALA A 127 -8.65 -6.42 -7.76
N VAL A 128 -8.49 -6.02 -9.02
CA VAL A 128 -7.29 -6.31 -9.81
C VAL A 128 -6.19 -5.33 -9.43
N GLY A 129 -4.95 -5.82 -9.31
CA GLY A 129 -3.82 -4.94 -9.08
C GLY A 129 -2.57 -5.66 -8.63
N TYR A 130 -1.64 -4.88 -8.11
CA TYR A 130 -0.39 -5.37 -7.54
C TYR A 130 -0.34 -4.98 -6.07
N HIS A 131 -0.06 -5.93 -5.17
CA HIS A 131 0.26 -5.65 -3.78
C HIS A 131 1.62 -6.25 -3.47
N GLU A 132 2.61 -5.39 -3.29
CA GLU A 132 4.01 -5.79 -3.12
C GLU A 132 4.61 -5.13 -1.88
N VAL A 133 5.58 -5.80 -1.29
CA VAL A 133 6.34 -5.36 -0.13
C VAL A 133 7.76 -5.07 -0.60
N VAL A 134 8.30 -3.92 -0.17
CA VAL A 134 9.69 -3.57 -0.37
C VAL A 134 10.40 -3.73 0.97
N VAL A 135 11.22 -4.78 1.05
CA VAL A 135 12.12 -5.05 2.17
C VAL A 135 13.28 -4.07 2.06
N GLU A 136 13.35 -3.14 3.00
CA GLU A 136 14.20 -1.94 2.88
C GLU A 136 15.66 -2.26 3.12
N SER A 137 15.93 -3.16 4.05
CA SER A 137 17.25 -3.44 4.59
C SER A 137 17.47 -4.93 4.78
N ARG A 138 18.75 -5.34 4.87
CA ARG A 138 19.11 -6.67 5.38
C ARG A 138 19.02 -6.76 6.91
N ARG A 139 19.10 -5.63 7.60
CA ARG A 139 19.15 -5.56 9.06
C ARG A 139 17.74 -5.46 9.62
N HIS A 140 17.44 -6.31 10.60
CA HIS A 140 16.14 -6.35 11.27
C HIS A 140 15.95 -5.18 12.25
N ASN A 141 17.03 -4.68 12.83
CA ASN A 141 17.03 -3.65 13.88
C ASN A 141 17.30 -2.23 13.36
N THR A 142 16.82 -1.91 12.16
CA THR A 142 16.97 -0.57 11.58
C THR A 142 15.64 0.02 11.13
N CYS A 143 15.65 1.32 10.87
CA CYS A 143 14.57 2.06 10.23
C CYS A 143 15.17 3.26 9.49
N HIS A 144 14.36 3.98 8.70
CA HIS A 144 14.85 5.13 7.94
C HIS A 144 15.61 6.19 8.78
N ALA A 145 15.31 6.32 10.07
CA ALA A 145 16.02 7.25 10.95
C ALA A 145 17.43 6.79 11.36
N LEU A 146 17.74 5.50 11.19
CA LEU A 146 19.01 4.85 11.55
C LEU A 146 19.84 4.44 10.32
N GLU A 147 19.27 4.56 9.12
CA GLU A 147 19.93 4.18 7.87
C GLU A 147 20.69 5.33 7.23
N ALA A 148 21.74 4.99 6.47
CA ALA A 148 22.47 5.98 5.70
C ALA A 148 21.60 6.47 4.52
N PRO A 149 21.76 7.72 4.05
CA PRO A 149 21.03 8.23 2.90
C PRO A 149 21.17 7.35 1.64
N THR A 150 22.31 6.67 1.49
CA THR A 150 22.54 5.72 0.37
C THR A 150 21.63 4.51 0.42
N ASP A 151 21.27 4.03 1.62
CA ASP A 151 20.39 2.86 1.78
C ASP A 151 18.94 3.26 1.51
N ILE A 152 18.54 4.44 2.00
CA ILE A 152 17.24 5.05 1.67
C ILE A 152 17.12 5.27 0.16
N ALA A 153 18.18 5.74 -0.50
CA ALA A 153 18.21 5.93 -1.95
C ALA A 153 17.96 4.60 -2.70
N ARG A 154 18.55 3.47 -2.26
CA ARG A 154 18.29 2.16 -2.88
C ARG A 154 16.84 1.71 -2.73
N MET A 155 16.19 2.00 -1.60
CA MET A 155 14.76 1.76 -1.43
C MET A 155 13.93 2.60 -2.40
N LEU A 156 14.27 3.88 -2.57
CA LEU A 156 13.61 4.75 -3.55
C LEU A 156 13.86 4.30 -5.00
N ASP A 157 15.06 3.78 -5.31
CA ASP A 157 15.36 3.17 -6.61
C ASP A 157 14.46 1.94 -6.85
N ALA A 158 14.21 1.13 -5.82
CA ALA A 158 13.28 -0.01 -5.90
C ALA A 158 11.85 0.47 -6.19
N PHE A 159 11.37 1.51 -5.49
CA PHE A 159 10.07 2.12 -5.75
C PHE A 159 9.93 2.63 -7.18
N GLN A 160 10.94 3.34 -7.67
CA GLN A 160 10.94 3.88 -9.02
C GLN A 160 10.96 2.78 -10.08
N ALA A 161 11.86 1.80 -9.93
CA ALA A 161 11.97 0.68 -10.86
C ALA A 161 10.68 -0.12 -10.92
N ARG A 162 10.09 -0.43 -9.76
CA ARG A 162 8.85 -1.19 -9.69
C ARG A 162 7.64 -0.38 -10.15
N GLY A 163 7.60 0.90 -9.80
CA GLY A 163 6.58 1.85 -10.28
C GLY A 163 6.51 1.89 -11.80
N ARG A 164 7.64 2.17 -12.47
CA ARG A 164 7.74 2.20 -13.93
C ARG A 164 7.31 0.89 -14.58
N ALA A 165 7.59 -0.24 -13.94
CA ALA A 165 7.22 -1.55 -14.46
C ALA A 165 5.74 -1.88 -14.21
N ILE A 166 5.09 -1.32 -13.19
CA ILE A 166 3.62 -1.42 -13.00
C ILE A 166 2.90 -0.46 -13.94
N GLU A 167 3.44 0.71 -14.20
CA GLU A 167 2.90 1.72 -15.12
C GLU A 167 2.74 1.20 -16.57
N GLN A 168 3.49 0.16 -16.96
CA GLN A 168 3.31 -0.49 -18.26
C GLN A 168 2.01 -1.31 -18.35
N ASP A 169 1.33 -1.59 -17.23
CA ASP A 169 0.03 -2.24 -17.21
C ASP A 169 -1.08 -1.19 -17.34
N ALA A 170 -1.71 -1.15 -18.52
CA ALA A 170 -2.83 -0.24 -18.81
C ALA A 170 -4.04 -0.41 -17.88
N GLY A 171 -4.14 -1.54 -17.16
CA GLY A 171 -5.17 -1.76 -16.16
C GLY A 171 -4.91 -1.02 -14.83
N ILE A 172 -3.73 -0.45 -14.62
CA ILE A 172 -3.38 0.25 -13.38
C ILE A 172 -3.43 1.77 -13.60
N GLU A 173 -4.35 2.43 -12.89
CA GLU A 173 -4.55 3.87 -12.96
C GLU A 173 -3.83 4.63 -11.85
N HIS A 174 -3.48 3.95 -10.74
CA HIS A 174 -2.88 4.60 -9.58
C HIS A 174 -1.96 3.67 -8.80
N ILE A 175 -0.81 4.17 -8.36
CA ILE A 175 0.12 3.44 -7.48
C ILE A 175 0.25 4.21 -6.17
N ILE A 176 -0.03 3.53 -5.06
CA ILE A 176 0.11 4.05 -3.70
C ILE A 176 1.37 3.44 -3.10
N TYR A 177 2.30 4.28 -2.66
CA TYR A 177 3.46 3.86 -1.85
C TYR A 177 3.22 4.27 -0.40
N PHE A 178 3.42 3.36 0.55
CA PHE A 178 3.21 3.66 1.96
C PHE A 178 4.10 2.83 2.88
N LYS A 179 4.20 3.30 4.13
CA LYS A 179 4.91 2.62 5.22
C LYS A 179 4.05 2.68 6.47
N ASN A 180 3.86 1.53 7.10
CA ASN A 180 3.38 1.46 8.46
C ASN A 180 4.59 1.16 9.34
N HIS A 181 4.84 1.99 10.37
CA HIS A 181 5.94 1.78 11.30
C HIS A 181 5.45 1.81 12.75
N GLY A 182 5.69 0.72 13.47
CA GLY A 182 5.29 0.54 14.86
C GLY A 182 3.91 -0.09 15.04
N THR A 183 3.70 -0.71 16.20
CA THR A 183 2.48 -1.48 16.52
C THR A 183 1.20 -0.64 16.42
N ARG A 184 1.27 0.64 16.81
CA ARG A 184 0.14 1.59 16.74
C ARG A 184 -0.20 2.04 15.31
N ALA A 185 0.68 1.79 14.34
CA ALA A 185 0.46 2.13 12.93
C ALA A 185 -0.07 0.95 12.11
N GLY A 186 -0.42 -0.18 12.75
CA GLY A 186 -0.92 -1.38 12.05
C GLY A 186 0.18 -2.22 11.40
N THR A 187 1.43 -2.08 11.85
CA THR A 187 2.55 -2.92 11.40
C THR A 187 2.45 -4.32 12.02
N SER A 188 2.52 -5.36 11.18
CA SER A 188 2.53 -6.77 11.61
C SER A 188 3.93 -7.38 11.70
N LEU A 189 4.93 -6.78 11.04
CA LEU A 189 6.33 -7.24 11.04
C LEU A 189 7.27 -6.10 11.44
N MET A 190 8.16 -6.36 12.40
CA MET A 190 9.10 -5.35 12.89
C MET A 190 10.21 -5.01 11.90
N HIS A 191 10.59 -5.96 11.05
CA HIS A 191 11.62 -5.78 10.04
C HIS A 191 11.27 -4.61 9.10
N PRO A 192 12.22 -3.71 8.79
CA PRO A 192 11.95 -2.50 8.02
C PRO A 192 11.45 -2.84 6.60
N HIS A 193 10.20 -2.47 6.36
CA HIS A 193 9.57 -2.64 5.06
C HIS A 193 8.63 -1.47 4.76
N THR A 194 8.44 -1.27 3.47
CA THR A 194 7.39 -0.43 2.88
C THR A 194 6.54 -1.30 1.97
N GLN A 195 5.43 -0.74 1.48
CA GLN A 195 4.50 -1.43 0.62
C GLN A 195 4.12 -0.52 -0.56
N LEU A 196 3.77 -1.15 -1.67
CA LEU A 196 3.15 -0.49 -2.79
C LEU A 196 1.89 -1.25 -3.23
N ILE A 197 0.86 -0.50 -3.61
CA ILE A 197 -0.38 -1.03 -4.15
C ILE A 197 -0.69 -0.34 -5.48
N GLY A 198 -0.75 -1.11 -6.56
CA GLY A 198 -1.28 -0.69 -7.85
C GLY A 198 -2.78 -0.95 -7.91
N LEU A 199 -3.56 0.06 -8.29
CA LEU A 199 -5.03 0.03 -8.32
C LEU A 199 -5.56 0.39 -9.72
N PRO A 200 -6.71 -0.18 -10.12
CA PRO A 200 -7.39 0.12 -11.38
C PRO A 200 -8.36 1.30 -11.24
N VAL A 201 -8.12 2.15 -10.24
CA VAL A 201 -8.96 3.30 -9.94
C VAL A 201 -8.16 4.35 -9.19
N VAL A 202 -8.33 5.60 -9.57
CA VAL A 202 -7.80 6.74 -8.83
C VAL A 202 -8.75 7.08 -7.67
N PRO A 203 -8.29 7.11 -6.41
CA PRO A 203 -9.13 7.51 -5.28
C PRO A 203 -9.68 8.93 -5.44
N TYR A 204 -10.95 9.15 -5.06
CA TYR A 204 -11.62 10.45 -5.23
C TYR A 204 -10.85 11.63 -4.62
N SER A 205 -10.25 11.43 -3.45
CA SER A 205 -9.45 12.47 -2.78
C SER A 205 -8.18 12.87 -3.54
N ILE A 206 -7.73 12.06 -4.49
CA ILE A 206 -6.62 12.38 -5.39
C ILE A 206 -7.17 13.06 -6.65
N ARG A 207 -8.19 12.47 -7.31
CA ARG A 207 -8.81 13.05 -8.51
C ARG A 207 -9.28 14.49 -8.28
N SER A 208 -9.99 14.73 -7.18
CA SER A 208 -10.46 16.07 -6.79
C SER A 208 -9.34 17.11 -6.56
N ARG A 209 -8.09 16.69 -6.35
CA ARG A 209 -6.95 17.61 -6.21
C ARG A 209 -6.30 17.97 -7.54
N VAL A 210 -6.50 17.15 -8.58
CA VAL A 210 -5.86 17.33 -9.90
C VAL A 210 -6.76 18.14 -10.83
N ASP A 211 -8.08 18.07 -10.64
CA ASP A 211 -9.07 18.79 -11.46
C ASP A 211 -9.19 20.30 -11.11
N GLU A 212 -8.36 20.82 -10.20
CA GLU A 212 -8.25 22.25 -9.82
C GLU A 212 -6.88 22.84 -10.19
#